data_AF-A0A6B2XM05-F1
#
_entry.id   AF-A0A6B2XM05-F1
#
_cell.length_a   1.000
_cell.length_b   1.000
_cell.length_c   1.000
_cell.angle_alpha   90.00
_cell.angle_beta   90.00
_cell.angle_gamma   90.00
#
_symmetry.space_group_name_H-M   'P 1'
#
loop_
_entity.id
_entity.type
_entity.pdbx_description
1 polymer ?
#
loop_
_entity_poly.entity_id
_entity_poly.type
_entity_poly.pdbx_seq_one_letter_code
_entity_poly.pdbx_strand_id
1 'polypeptide(L)'
;MLRGIDVSAYQSSSFDTDGYSFAFVKATEGRSYVNPKLTAQTKHARDAGLVVGFYHFLWPGNLTAQAEYFVKHAPEKAGDILAVDWETTSDGTHASNAEKDQFIRKVKELRPNNRVVLYANRHYWLNVDTTSYAGDGLWIADYVTAGKPRIKAKWRFHQYTDDPLDKNVADFASKAALKEWAAKA
;
A
#
# COMPACT_ATOMS: atom_id res chain seq x y z
N MET A 1 15.11 -2.82 -11.01
CA MET A 1 13.94 -2.51 -10.15
C MET A 1 12.75 -2.21 -11.03
N LEU A 2 11.57 -2.64 -10.59
CA LEU A 2 10.33 -2.39 -11.30
C LEU A 2 9.80 -1.02 -10.93
N ARG A 3 9.21 -0.28 -11.88
CA ARG A 3 8.54 1.00 -11.59
C ARG A 3 7.05 0.78 -11.35
N GLY A 4 6.45 1.65 -10.56
CA GLY A 4 5.02 1.68 -10.33
C GLY A 4 4.57 3.05 -9.82
N ILE A 5 3.29 3.13 -9.53
CA ILE A 5 2.58 4.33 -9.10
C ILE A 5 1.64 3.96 -7.97
N ASP A 6 1.28 4.92 -7.13
CA ASP A 6 0.10 4.81 -6.29
C ASP A 6 -0.86 5.96 -6.55
N VAL A 7 -2.16 5.68 -6.51
CA VAL A 7 -3.21 6.62 -6.89
C VAL A 7 -4.38 6.58 -5.91
N SER A 8 -5.04 7.72 -5.79
CA SER A 8 -6.23 7.91 -4.97
C SER A 8 -7.31 8.65 -5.75
N ALA A 9 -8.31 9.18 -5.04
CA ALA A 9 -9.32 10.04 -5.64
C ALA A 9 -8.75 11.34 -6.24
N TYR A 10 -7.55 11.77 -5.85
CA TYR A 10 -6.89 12.96 -6.40
C TYR A 10 -6.45 12.77 -7.86
N GLN A 11 -6.05 11.55 -8.25
CA GLN A 11 -5.57 11.25 -9.60
C GLN A 11 -6.72 10.84 -10.53
N SER A 12 -6.50 10.95 -11.85
CA SER A 12 -7.45 10.45 -12.86
C SER A 12 -7.62 8.93 -12.75
N SER A 13 -8.76 8.42 -13.20
CA SER A 13 -8.94 6.98 -13.43
C SER A 13 -8.10 6.47 -14.61
N SER A 14 -7.68 7.36 -15.51
CA SER A 14 -6.84 7.09 -16.67
C SER A 14 -5.40 7.57 -16.45
N PHE A 15 -4.81 7.26 -15.29
CA PHE A 15 -3.43 7.63 -14.98
C PHE A 15 -2.44 6.92 -15.94
N ASP A 16 -1.24 7.48 -16.09
CA ASP A 16 -0.23 6.89 -16.96
C ASP A 16 0.21 5.51 -16.42
N THR A 17 0.31 4.55 -17.32
CA THR A 17 0.72 3.17 -17.03
C THR A 17 1.98 2.75 -17.77
N ASP A 18 2.50 3.60 -18.65
CA ASP A 18 3.64 3.23 -19.48
C ASP A 18 4.90 2.98 -18.64
N GLY A 19 5.62 1.92 -18.97
CA GLY A 19 6.79 1.47 -18.22
C GLY A 19 6.52 1.00 -16.77
N TYR A 20 5.26 0.94 -16.31
CA TYR A 20 4.92 0.44 -14.98
C TYR A 20 4.68 -1.06 -14.95
N SER A 21 5.01 -1.65 -13.80
CA SER A 21 4.81 -3.08 -13.51
C SER A 21 3.74 -3.32 -12.45
N PHE A 22 3.46 -2.31 -11.61
CA PHE A 22 2.48 -2.38 -10.53
C PHE A 22 1.83 -1.01 -10.28
N ALA A 23 0.65 -1.03 -9.67
CA ALA A 23 -0.01 0.14 -9.15
C ALA A 23 -0.71 -0.16 -7.81
N PHE A 24 -0.61 0.73 -6.83
CA PHE A 24 -1.45 0.71 -5.64
C PHE A 24 -2.62 1.69 -5.79
N VAL A 25 -3.83 1.26 -5.45
CA VAL A 25 -5.05 2.08 -5.55
C VAL A 25 -5.63 2.26 -4.15
N LYS A 26 -5.92 3.49 -3.74
CA LYS A 26 -6.63 3.74 -2.47
C LYS A 26 -7.97 3.04 -2.54
N ALA A 27 -8.25 2.15 -1.60
CA ALA A 27 -9.55 1.50 -1.50
C ALA A 27 -10.43 2.22 -0.49
N THR A 28 -9.92 2.37 0.73
CA THR A 28 -10.71 2.85 1.87
C THR A 28 -9.89 3.71 2.80
N GLU A 29 -10.58 4.46 3.65
CA GLU A 29 -9.98 5.24 4.73
C GLU A 29 -10.92 5.20 5.94
N GLY A 30 -10.35 4.92 7.12
CA GLY A 30 -11.12 4.82 8.35
C GLY A 30 -12.26 3.81 8.23
N ARG A 31 -13.48 4.20 8.58
CA ARG A 31 -14.65 3.30 8.61
C ARG A 31 -15.79 3.73 7.69
N SER A 32 -15.58 4.74 6.86
CA SER A 32 -16.67 5.42 6.15
C SER A 32 -16.34 5.85 4.73
N TYR A 33 -15.06 5.99 4.38
CA TYR A 33 -14.66 6.46 3.07
C TYR A 33 -14.27 5.30 2.15
N VAL A 34 -14.88 5.25 0.96
CA VAL A 34 -14.42 4.45 -0.17
C VAL A 34 -13.96 5.40 -1.26
N ASN A 35 -12.83 5.13 -1.89
CA ASN A 35 -12.38 5.90 -3.04
C ASN A 35 -13.42 5.81 -4.19
N PRO A 36 -14.04 6.93 -4.62
CA PRO A 36 -15.07 6.91 -5.67
C PRO A 36 -14.53 6.48 -7.03
N LYS A 37 -13.21 6.51 -7.23
CA LYS A 37 -12.54 6.09 -8.47
C LYS A 37 -12.02 4.66 -8.40
N LEU A 38 -12.20 3.94 -7.28
CA LEU A 38 -11.63 2.62 -7.02
C LEU A 38 -11.89 1.64 -8.17
N THR A 39 -13.14 1.47 -8.59
CA THR A 39 -13.49 0.51 -9.67
C THR A 39 -12.82 0.88 -10.99
N ALA A 40 -12.86 2.15 -11.38
CA ALA A 40 -12.31 2.60 -12.65
C ALA A 40 -10.77 2.53 -12.67
N GLN A 41 -10.10 2.97 -11.61
CA GLN A 41 -8.64 2.87 -11.45
C GLN A 41 -8.17 1.41 -11.42
N THR A 42 -8.91 0.54 -10.72
CA THR A 42 -8.62 -0.90 -10.69
C THR A 42 -8.71 -1.51 -12.08
N LYS A 43 -9.79 -1.22 -12.80
CA LYS A 43 -10.00 -1.73 -14.17
C LYS A 43 -8.86 -1.28 -15.07
N HIS A 44 -8.54 0.02 -15.05
CA HIS A 44 -7.45 0.60 -15.85
C HIS A 44 -6.11 -0.07 -15.57
N ALA A 45 -5.74 -0.24 -14.29
CA ALA A 45 -4.51 -0.92 -13.90
C ALA A 45 -4.45 -2.39 -14.39
N ARG A 46 -5.58 -3.11 -14.28
CA ARG A 46 -5.70 -4.51 -14.72
C ARG A 46 -5.61 -4.64 -16.24
N ASP A 47 -6.27 -3.75 -16.98
CA ASP A 47 -6.25 -3.73 -18.45
C ASP A 47 -4.83 -3.44 -18.98
N ALA A 48 -4.07 -2.58 -18.28
CA ALA A 48 -2.65 -2.35 -18.56
C ALA A 48 -1.73 -3.51 -18.10
N GLY A 49 -2.30 -4.59 -17.55
CA GLY A 49 -1.58 -5.78 -17.12
C GLY A 49 -0.67 -5.56 -15.92
N LEU A 50 -0.90 -4.52 -15.10
CA LEU A 50 -0.15 -4.23 -13.88
C LEU A 50 -0.47 -5.25 -12.77
N VAL A 51 0.48 -5.47 -11.87
CA VAL A 51 0.19 -6.08 -10.57
C VAL A 51 -0.54 -5.03 -9.73
N VAL A 52 -1.73 -5.36 -9.22
CA VAL A 52 -2.55 -4.40 -8.49
C VAL A 52 -2.37 -4.59 -6.99
N GLY A 53 -2.26 -3.48 -6.29
CA GLY A 53 -2.41 -3.43 -4.85
C GLY A 53 -3.52 -2.47 -4.43
N PHE A 54 -4.05 -2.68 -3.24
CA PHE A 54 -5.05 -1.83 -2.62
C PHE A 54 -4.53 -1.35 -1.28
N TYR A 55 -4.70 -0.07 -0.97
CA TYR A 55 -4.30 0.44 0.33
C TYR A 55 -5.47 1.01 1.13
N HIS A 56 -5.34 0.87 2.45
CA HIS A 56 -6.23 1.44 3.44
C HIS A 56 -5.49 2.52 4.23
N PHE A 57 -6.01 3.74 4.22
CA PHE A 57 -5.48 4.83 5.04
C PHE A 57 -5.98 4.68 6.48
N LEU A 58 -5.06 4.37 7.38
CA LEU A 58 -5.36 3.90 8.73
C LEU A 58 -5.69 5.05 9.69
N TRP A 59 -6.80 4.92 10.41
CA TRP A 59 -7.17 5.82 11.51
C TRP A 59 -6.99 5.12 12.87
N PRO A 60 -6.79 5.86 13.98
CA PRO A 60 -6.88 5.28 15.32
C PRO A 60 -8.31 4.78 15.64
N GLY A 61 -8.45 3.92 16.64
CA GLY A 61 -9.74 3.48 17.17
C GLY A 61 -10.10 2.04 16.79
N ASN A 62 -11.24 1.81 16.13
CA ASN A 62 -11.75 0.45 15.94
C ASN A 62 -11.10 -0.25 14.72
N LEU A 63 -9.93 -0.88 14.93
CA LEU A 63 -9.14 -1.50 13.87
C LEU A 63 -9.79 -2.74 13.26
N THR A 64 -10.54 -3.52 14.05
CA THR A 64 -11.28 -4.66 13.50
C THR A 64 -12.33 -4.17 12.50
N ALA A 65 -13.11 -3.14 12.86
CA ALA A 65 -14.08 -2.55 11.96
C ALA A 65 -13.43 -1.92 10.72
N GLN A 66 -12.26 -1.27 10.87
CA GLN A 66 -11.52 -0.75 9.72
C GLN A 66 -11.01 -1.88 8.80
N ALA A 67 -10.49 -2.97 9.34
CA ALA A 67 -9.99 -4.11 8.56
C ALA A 67 -11.13 -4.79 7.80
N GLU A 68 -12.28 -5.02 8.46
CA GLU A 68 -13.49 -5.54 7.83
C GLU A 68 -14.01 -4.59 6.74
N TYR A 69 -14.00 -3.28 7.02
CA TYR A 69 -14.40 -2.26 6.06
C TYR A 69 -13.48 -2.26 4.83
N PHE A 70 -12.17 -2.38 5.03
CA PHE A 70 -11.20 -2.45 3.96
C PHE A 70 -11.44 -3.64 3.05
N VAL A 71 -11.44 -4.86 3.60
CA VAL A 71 -11.58 -6.08 2.80
C VAL A 71 -12.99 -6.27 2.23
N LYS A 72 -14.00 -5.56 2.75
CA LYS A 72 -15.35 -5.52 2.17
C LYS A 72 -15.40 -4.72 0.86
N HIS A 73 -14.60 -3.66 0.74
CA HIS A 73 -14.70 -2.70 -0.38
C HIS A 73 -13.53 -2.78 -1.36
N ALA A 74 -12.36 -3.25 -0.91
CA ALA A 74 -11.30 -3.59 -1.83
C ALA A 74 -11.78 -4.75 -2.74
N PRO A 75 -11.63 -4.63 -4.07
CA PRO A 75 -12.01 -5.68 -5.01
C PRO A 75 -10.81 -6.62 -5.28
N GLU A 76 -10.06 -6.96 -4.23
CA GLU A 76 -8.88 -7.82 -4.36
C GLU A 76 -9.23 -9.20 -4.90
N LYS A 77 -8.29 -9.77 -5.64
CA LYS A 77 -8.29 -11.18 -6.01
C LYS A 77 -6.95 -11.80 -5.61
N ALA A 78 -6.84 -13.13 -5.73
CA ALA A 78 -5.58 -13.81 -5.52
C ALA A 78 -4.47 -13.20 -6.40
N GLY A 79 -3.31 -12.92 -5.80
CA GLY A 79 -2.18 -12.26 -6.45
C GLY A 79 -2.21 -10.72 -6.42
N ASP A 80 -3.28 -10.10 -5.90
CA ASP A 80 -3.26 -8.68 -5.55
C ASP A 80 -2.65 -8.47 -4.15
N ILE A 81 -2.07 -7.29 -3.91
CA ILE A 81 -1.40 -6.93 -2.65
C ILE A 81 -2.32 -6.02 -1.83
N LEU A 82 -2.40 -6.23 -0.52
CA LEU A 82 -3.07 -5.31 0.41
C LEU A 82 -2.02 -4.50 1.16
N ALA A 83 -2.28 -3.23 1.39
CA ALA A 83 -1.38 -2.32 2.08
C ALA A 83 -2.11 -1.55 3.19
N VAL A 84 -1.41 -1.35 4.29
CA VAL A 84 -1.84 -0.50 5.40
C VAL A 84 -1.03 0.77 5.33
N ASP A 85 -1.66 1.88 5.04
CA ASP A 85 -1.05 3.20 5.01
C ASP A 85 -1.15 3.80 6.42
N TRP A 86 -0.01 3.84 7.12
CA TRP A 86 0.09 4.37 8.46
C TRP A 86 0.87 5.68 8.49
N GLU A 87 0.12 6.76 8.59
CA GLU A 87 0.62 8.12 8.71
C GLU A 87 -0.34 9.01 9.52
N THR A 88 -0.06 10.32 9.55
CA THR A 88 -0.87 11.28 10.28
C THR A 88 -2.15 11.56 9.51
N THR A 89 -3.30 11.41 10.17
CA THR A 89 -4.61 11.67 9.59
C THR A 89 -4.86 13.17 9.39
N SER A 90 -5.90 13.50 8.62
CA SER A 90 -6.32 14.90 8.44
C SER A 90 -6.70 15.61 9.75
N ASP A 91 -7.06 14.87 10.80
CA ASP A 91 -7.35 15.42 12.14
C ASP A 91 -6.09 15.59 13.00
N GLY A 92 -4.89 15.35 12.45
CA GLY A 92 -3.64 15.41 13.18
C GLY A 92 -3.42 14.25 14.16
N THR A 93 -4.21 13.18 14.06
CA THR A 93 -4.10 11.97 14.88
C THR A 93 -3.38 10.87 14.12
N HIS A 94 -3.00 9.79 14.80
CA HIS A 94 -2.50 8.59 14.13
C HIS A 94 -2.81 7.35 14.97
N ALA A 95 -2.94 6.20 14.31
CA ALA A 95 -2.98 4.93 15.03
C ALA A 95 -1.67 4.72 15.81
N SER A 96 -1.74 4.09 16.97
CA SER A 96 -0.55 3.64 17.70
C SER A 96 0.10 2.43 17.03
N ASN A 97 1.32 2.10 17.48
CA ASN A 97 2.02 0.88 17.06
C ASN A 97 1.16 -0.39 17.23
N ALA A 98 0.51 -0.54 18.38
CA ALA A 98 -0.34 -1.69 18.68
C ALA A 98 -1.56 -1.76 17.75
N GLU A 99 -2.15 -0.62 17.43
CA GLU A 99 -3.31 -0.53 16.53
C GLU A 99 -2.91 -0.86 15.08
N LYS A 100 -1.81 -0.28 14.56
CA LYS A 100 -1.24 -0.69 13.27
C LYS A 100 -1.04 -2.20 13.19
N ASP A 101 -0.38 -2.75 14.21
CA ASP A 101 -0.07 -4.17 14.28
C ASP A 101 -1.33 -5.04 14.28
N GLN A 102 -2.33 -4.64 15.08
CA GLN A 102 -3.63 -5.29 15.13
C GLN A 102 -4.32 -5.26 13.77
N PHE A 103 -4.32 -4.12 13.08
CA PHE A 103 -4.92 -3.98 11.76
C PHE A 103 -4.24 -4.91 10.75
N ILE A 104 -2.90 -4.88 10.65
CA ILE A 104 -2.15 -5.76 9.73
C ILE A 104 -2.49 -7.22 9.99
N ARG A 105 -2.45 -7.67 11.26
CA ARG A 105 -2.78 -9.06 11.62
C ARG A 105 -4.22 -9.40 11.26
N LYS A 106 -5.17 -8.51 11.49
CA LYS A 106 -6.58 -8.75 11.17
C LYS A 106 -6.83 -8.84 9.66
N VAL A 107 -6.18 -8.00 8.85
CA VAL A 107 -6.28 -8.11 7.38
C VAL A 107 -5.69 -9.44 6.90
N LYS A 108 -4.54 -9.87 7.44
CA LYS A 108 -3.95 -11.18 7.12
C LYS A 108 -4.88 -12.35 7.50
N GLU A 109 -5.55 -12.26 8.65
CA GLU A 109 -6.55 -13.25 9.07
C GLU A 109 -7.74 -13.31 8.11
N LEU A 110 -8.26 -12.16 7.68
CA LEU A 110 -9.40 -12.06 6.77
C LEU A 110 -9.05 -12.40 5.32
N ARG A 111 -7.78 -12.25 4.93
CA ARG A 111 -7.25 -12.48 3.58
C ARG A 111 -5.94 -13.26 3.62
N PRO A 112 -5.97 -14.54 4.06
CA PRO A 112 -4.76 -15.34 4.22
C PRO A 112 -4.05 -15.63 2.90
N ASN A 113 -4.74 -15.47 1.77
CA ASN A 113 -4.21 -15.71 0.43
C ASN A 113 -3.69 -14.43 -0.25
N ASN A 114 -3.61 -13.31 0.46
CA ASN A 114 -3.07 -12.05 -0.05
C ASN A 114 -1.89 -11.59 0.81
N ARG A 115 -0.88 -11.00 0.15
CA ARG A 115 0.19 -10.29 0.85
C ARG A 115 -0.35 -9.03 1.50
N VAL A 116 0.05 -8.76 2.74
CA VAL A 116 -0.30 -7.54 3.48
C VAL A 116 0.99 -6.80 3.84
N VAL A 117 1.20 -5.62 3.27
CA VAL A 117 2.38 -4.78 3.49
C VAL A 117 2.06 -3.55 4.34
N LEU A 118 3.05 -3.01 5.04
CA LEU A 118 2.95 -1.71 5.69
C LEU A 118 3.51 -0.63 4.77
N TYR A 119 2.73 0.42 4.52
CA TYR A 119 3.25 1.70 4.07
C TYR A 119 3.48 2.64 5.26
N ALA A 120 4.63 3.30 5.25
CA ALA A 120 4.94 4.40 6.17
C ALA A 120 5.99 5.33 5.55
N ASN A 121 5.94 6.61 5.90
CA ASN A 121 7.05 7.50 5.58
C ASN A 121 8.26 7.26 6.50
N ARG A 122 9.42 7.76 6.09
CA ARG A 122 10.68 7.60 6.82
C ARG A 122 10.61 8.09 8.27
N HIS A 123 9.87 9.17 8.56
CA HIS A 123 9.74 9.65 9.93
C HIS A 123 8.98 8.65 10.80
N TYR A 124 7.83 8.17 10.31
CA TYR A 124 7.04 7.14 10.98
C TYR A 124 7.87 5.89 11.22
N TRP A 125 8.56 5.39 10.19
CA TRP A 125 9.38 4.18 10.31
C TRP A 125 10.55 4.31 11.31
N LEU A 126 11.23 5.46 11.35
CA LEU A 126 12.44 5.62 12.16
C LEU A 126 12.19 6.15 13.58
N ASN A 127 11.10 6.88 13.81
CA ASN A 127 10.89 7.63 15.05
C ASN A 127 9.55 7.33 15.74
N VAL A 128 8.55 6.82 15.02
CA VAL A 128 7.23 6.50 15.59
C VAL A 128 7.07 4.99 15.78
N ASP A 129 7.49 4.20 14.80
CA ASP A 129 7.46 2.76 14.87
C ASP A 129 8.47 2.22 15.89
N THR A 130 8.00 1.32 16.75
CA THR A 130 8.82 0.64 17.76
C THR A 130 8.71 -0.88 17.67
N THR A 131 7.91 -1.40 16.73
CA THR A 131 7.59 -2.83 16.59
C THR A 131 8.32 -3.49 15.43
N SER A 132 8.69 -2.69 14.42
CA SER A 132 9.19 -3.10 13.11
C SER A 132 8.30 -4.11 12.38
N TYR A 133 7.03 -4.26 12.80
CA TYR A 133 6.12 -5.20 12.20
C TYR A 133 5.48 -4.61 10.93
N ALA A 134 5.95 -5.08 9.78
CA ALA A 134 5.53 -4.60 8.45
C ALA A 134 4.69 -5.63 7.67
N GLY A 135 4.16 -6.66 8.34
CA GLY A 135 3.48 -7.77 7.66
C GLY A 135 4.44 -8.53 6.72
N ASP A 136 4.07 -8.64 5.44
CA ASP A 136 4.84 -9.31 4.40
C ASP A 136 5.91 -8.43 3.73
N GLY A 137 5.95 -7.13 4.04
CA GLY A 137 6.94 -6.22 3.49
C GLY A 137 6.71 -4.77 3.85
N LEU A 138 7.79 -4.00 3.83
CA LEU A 138 7.74 -2.55 4.01
C LEU A 138 7.67 -1.85 2.64
N TRP A 139 6.67 -0.98 2.50
CA TRP A 139 6.59 0.06 1.50
C TRP A 139 7.00 1.37 2.16
N ILE A 140 8.21 1.85 1.88
CA ILE A 140 8.74 3.06 2.53
C ILE A 140 8.58 4.28 1.63
N ALA A 141 8.09 5.39 2.16
CA ALA A 141 8.22 6.70 1.52
C ALA A 141 9.48 7.44 2.02
N ASP A 142 10.39 7.72 1.10
CA ASP A 142 11.56 8.58 1.32
C ASP A 142 11.95 9.25 0.00
N TYR A 143 11.74 10.56 -0.12
CA TYR A 143 11.87 11.25 -1.41
C TYR A 143 13.34 11.52 -1.76
N VAL A 144 14.01 10.47 -2.24
CA VAL A 144 15.41 10.43 -2.67
C VAL A 144 15.56 9.58 -3.92
N THR A 145 16.80 9.31 -4.34
CA THR A 145 17.08 8.41 -5.47
C THR A 145 16.31 7.09 -5.34
N ALA A 146 15.58 6.74 -6.41
CA ALA A 146 14.80 5.51 -6.49
C ALA A 146 15.63 4.28 -6.06
N GLY A 147 15.04 3.49 -5.17
CA GLY A 147 15.66 2.29 -4.59
C GLY A 147 16.77 2.52 -3.58
N LYS A 148 17.00 3.76 -3.12
CA LYS A 148 17.99 4.08 -2.09
C LYS A 148 17.36 4.79 -0.88
N PRO A 149 16.28 4.27 -0.28
CA PRO A 149 15.69 4.91 0.89
C PRO A 149 16.71 4.94 2.03
N ARG A 150 16.69 6.01 2.83
CA ARG A 150 17.62 6.26 3.93
C ARG A 150 17.20 5.50 5.20
N ILE A 151 17.00 4.20 5.06
CA ILE A 151 16.68 3.26 6.14
C ILE A 151 17.60 2.03 6.07
N LYS A 152 17.79 1.33 7.19
CA LYS A 152 18.56 0.08 7.23
C LYS A 152 17.70 -1.17 7.00
N ALA A 153 16.39 -1.06 7.20
CA ALA A 153 15.48 -2.19 7.09
C ALA A 153 15.30 -2.64 5.64
N LYS A 154 14.98 -3.93 5.47
CA LYS A 154 14.59 -4.46 4.16
C LYS A 154 13.24 -3.86 3.76
N TRP A 155 13.13 -3.45 2.50
CA TRP A 155 11.91 -2.91 1.91
C TRP A 155 11.54 -3.72 0.67
N ARG A 156 10.27 -3.66 0.28
CA ARG A 156 9.73 -4.26 -0.96
C ARG A 156 9.35 -3.21 -1.97
N PHE A 157 8.82 -2.09 -1.48
CA PHE A 157 8.45 -0.94 -2.30
C PHE A 157 9.06 0.33 -1.70
N HIS A 158 9.42 1.27 -2.57
CA HIS A 158 9.98 2.55 -2.18
C HIS A 158 9.28 3.64 -2.99
N GLN A 159 8.47 4.47 -2.33
CA GLN A 159 7.93 5.71 -2.88
C GLN A 159 9.03 6.77 -2.81
N TYR A 160 9.55 7.15 -3.98
CA TYR A 160 10.78 7.93 -4.09
C TYR A 160 10.55 9.38 -4.51
N THR A 161 9.31 9.74 -4.85
CA THR A 161 8.86 11.11 -5.16
C THR A 161 7.34 11.17 -5.04
N ASP A 162 6.83 12.34 -4.68
CA ASP A 162 5.41 12.75 -4.66
C ASP A 162 5.10 13.81 -5.73
N ASP A 163 6.12 14.47 -6.28
CA ASP A 163 5.97 15.51 -7.30
C ASP A 163 6.31 15.02 -8.73
N PRO A 164 5.46 15.27 -9.75
CA PRO A 164 4.06 15.74 -9.64
C PRO A 164 3.08 14.62 -9.23
N LEU A 165 3.56 13.38 -9.11
CA LEU A 165 2.79 12.20 -8.74
C LEU A 165 3.65 11.27 -7.90
N ASP A 166 3.01 10.51 -7.02
CA ASP A 166 3.65 9.45 -6.27
C ASP A 166 4.23 8.36 -7.18
N LYS A 167 5.56 8.22 -7.19
CA LYS A 167 6.23 7.17 -7.98
C LYS A 167 6.99 6.22 -7.10
N ASN A 168 6.92 4.95 -7.49
CA ASN A 168 7.42 3.85 -6.72
C ASN A 168 8.42 3.02 -7.51
N VAL A 169 9.33 2.39 -6.78
CA VAL A 169 10.07 1.23 -7.28
C VAL A 169 9.87 0.02 -6.38
N ALA A 170 9.91 -1.17 -6.97
CA ALA A 170 9.86 -2.44 -6.25
C ALA A 170 11.15 -3.25 -6.39
N ASP A 171 11.59 -3.83 -5.27
CA ASP A 171 12.80 -4.66 -5.18
C ASP A 171 12.53 -6.11 -5.59
N PHE A 172 12.33 -6.28 -6.90
CA PHE A 172 12.16 -7.58 -7.56
C PHE A 172 12.99 -7.62 -8.84
N ALA A 173 13.50 -8.81 -9.18
CA ALA A 173 14.31 -9.04 -10.37
C ALA A 173 13.50 -8.86 -11.68
N SER A 174 12.20 -9.17 -11.65
CA SER A 174 11.31 -9.08 -12.83
C SER A 174 9.84 -8.96 -12.42
N LYS A 175 8.99 -8.53 -13.37
CA LYS A 175 7.53 -8.50 -13.16
C LYS A 175 6.95 -9.88 -12.86
N ALA A 176 7.55 -10.95 -13.40
CA ALA A 176 7.18 -12.32 -13.08
C ALA A 176 7.50 -12.67 -11.62
N ALA A 177 8.68 -12.28 -11.12
CA ALA A 177 9.05 -12.49 -9.72
C ALA A 177 8.12 -11.72 -8.75
N LEU A 178 7.70 -10.51 -9.11
CA LEU A 178 6.69 -9.77 -8.35
C LEU A 178 5.34 -10.51 -8.32
N LYS A 179 4.85 -10.97 -9.48
CA LYS A 179 3.60 -11.75 -9.58
C LYS A 179 3.66 -13.03 -8.74
N GLU A 180 4.76 -13.76 -8.82
CA GLU A 180 4.97 -14.97 -8.05
C GLU A 180 4.99 -14.71 -6.54
N TRP A 181 5.70 -13.67 -6.10
CA TRP A 181 5.73 -13.28 -4.69
C TRP A 181 4.35 -12.86 -4.17
N ALA A 182 3.59 -12.11 -4.98
CA ALA A 182 2.25 -11.65 -4.62
C ALA A 182 1.22 -12.80 -4.56
N ALA A 183 1.40 -13.84 -5.38
CA ALA A 183 0.52 -15.01 -5.40
C ALA A 183 0.79 -16.03 -4.28
N LYS A 184 1.98 -16.01 -3.66
CA LYS A 184 2.41 -16.99 -2.64
C LYS A 184 2.20 -16.46 -1.21
N ALA A 185 1.00 -15.99 -0.86
CA ALA A 185 0.74 -15.40 0.46
C ALA A 185 1.05 -16.37 1.61
#